data_AF-A0A840ISZ7-F1
#
_entry.id   AF-A0A840ISZ7-F1
#
_cell.length_a   1.000
_cell.length_b   1.000
_cell.length_c   1.000
_cell.angle_alpha   90.00
_cell.angle_beta   90.00
_cell.angle_gamma   90.00
#
_symmetry.space_group_name_H-M   'P 1'
#
loop_
_entity.id
_entity.type
_entity.pdbx_description
1 polymer ?
#
loop_
_entity_poly.entity_id
_entity_poly.type
_entity_poly.pdbx_seq_one_letter_code
_entity_poly.pdbx_strand_id
1 'polypeptide(L)'
;MNEERSEYVFRRKHATVLGAVALLAGSLAATAPATTAAAASGPVTHSTVCDGDGSSGKRVQALYVHSTDQPDRHDELAEQFRGFADQIDDDFVEAAQRLGGGTRHVRFVTDGDCRAVIDDVAVDPSAMDTVDTITDAIKAQGYDHADRKYLVWYDKDGCGLAFGNGGDDRPGADNPYNAGPHYATIGTGCWSWQASGHELLHTLGAVQSSAPNATSNGHCWDDEDIMCYDDGGIPDPPGGLVKVCEGAPENQIDCNGDDYFNTDPPEGSYLATHWNVANSDYLIRQ
;
A
#
# COMPACT_ATOMS: atom_id res chain seq x y z
N MET A 1 -22.54 11.92 -8.04
CA MET A 1 -21.64 11.03 -7.27
C MET A 1 -20.28 11.32 -7.84
N ASN A 2 -19.49 12.12 -7.12
CA ASN A 2 -18.13 12.44 -7.53
C ASN A 2 -17.28 11.25 -7.08
N GLU A 3 -16.80 10.44 -8.03
CA GLU A 3 -15.71 9.50 -7.77
C GLU A 3 -14.45 10.33 -7.53
N GLU A 4 -13.88 10.25 -6.32
CA GLU A 4 -12.54 10.78 -6.05
C GLU A 4 -11.54 9.86 -6.75
N ARG A 5 -10.80 10.42 -7.73
CA ARG A 5 -9.75 9.74 -8.48
C ARG A 5 -8.40 10.25 -7.95
N SER A 6 -7.53 9.36 -7.51
CA SER A 6 -6.19 9.69 -7.02
C SER A 6 -5.13 9.12 -7.98
N GLU A 7 -4.22 9.96 -8.50
CA GLU A 7 -3.08 9.53 -9.32
C GLU A 7 -1.77 9.68 -8.52
N TYR A 8 -1.11 8.57 -8.19
CA TYR A 8 0.19 8.58 -7.52
C TYR A 8 1.32 8.90 -8.52
N VAL A 9 2.20 9.86 -8.19
CA VAL A 9 3.36 10.22 -9.05
C VAL A 9 4.66 10.16 -8.24
N PHE A 10 5.42 9.08 -8.40
CA PHE A 10 6.73 8.95 -7.73
C PHE A 10 7.82 9.79 -8.41
N ARG A 11 8.42 10.76 -7.70
CA ARG A 11 9.61 11.50 -8.17
C ARG A 11 10.88 10.68 -7.94
N ARG A 12 11.50 10.19 -9.03
CA ARG A 12 12.90 9.73 -9.00
C ARG A 12 13.84 10.92 -8.75
N LYS A 13 14.37 11.07 -7.53
CA LYS A 13 15.50 11.98 -7.26
C LYS A 13 16.79 11.37 -7.83
N HIS A 14 17.24 11.87 -8.98
CA HIS A 14 18.54 11.53 -9.57
C HIS A 14 19.69 12.06 -8.70
N ALA A 15 20.45 11.16 -8.06
CA ALA A 15 21.73 11.51 -7.43
C ALA A 15 22.85 11.49 -8.48
N THR A 16 23.34 12.67 -8.85
CA THR A 16 24.52 12.83 -9.72
C THR A 16 25.78 12.47 -8.94
N VAL A 17 26.38 11.31 -9.21
CA VAL A 17 27.71 10.95 -8.70
C VAL A 17 28.78 11.55 -9.62
N LEU A 18 29.48 12.57 -9.15
CA LEU A 18 30.70 13.10 -9.77
C LEU A 18 31.91 12.30 -9.29
N GLY A 19 32.65 11.74 -10.24
CA GLY A 19 33.83 10.91 -10.02
C GLY A 19 35.10 11.69 -9.66
N ALA A 20 35.79 11.15 -8.64
CA ALA A 20 37.22 10.96 -8.42
C ALA A 20 38.23 12.11 -8.67
N VAL A 21 39.08 12.38 -7.66
CA VAL A 21 40.55 12.19 -7.74
C VAL A 21 41.10 11.87 -6.33
N ALA A 22 41.86 10.77 -6.21
CA ALA A 22 42.63 10.40 -5.03
C ALA A 22 44.12 10.70 -5.23
N LEU A 23 44.81 11.18 -4.19
CA LEU A 23 46.28 11.23 -4.09
C LEU A 23 46.74 10.94 -2.64
N LEU A 24 47.34 9.76 -2.50
CA LEU A 24 48.32 9.19 -1.55
C LEU A 24 48.74 9.98 -0.28
N ALA A 25 48.68 9.31 0.89
CA ALA A 25 49.83 8.73 1.62
C ALA A 25 49.59 8.64 3.15
N GLY A 26 50.04 7.54 3.79
CA GLY A 26 50.28 7.52 5.24
C GLY A 26 49.76 6.28 5.98
N SER A 27 50.61 5.26 6.09
CA SER A 27 50.42 4.05 6.89
C SER A 27 50.58 4.30 8.39
N LEU A 28 49.57 3.92 9.18
CA LEU A 28 49.69 3.62 10.62
C LEU A 28 48.66 2.54 10.97
N ALA A 29 49.16 1.36 11.35
CA ALA A 29 48.35 0.23 11.80
C ALA A 29 47.79 0.53 13.21
N ALA A 30 46.46 0.54 13.33
CA ALA A 30 45.76 0.54 14.62
C ALA A 30 44.92 -0.75 14.70
N THR A 31 45.33 -1.66 15.57
CA THR A 31 44.57 -2.86 15.93
C THR A 31 43.38 -2.47 16.79
N ALA A 32 42.17 -2.51 16.21
CA ALA A 32 40.91 -2.37 16.94
C ALA A 32 40.55 -3.69 17.66
N PRO A 33 39.92 -3.66 18.85
CA PRO A 33 39.53 -4.87 19.55
C PRO A 33 38.35 -5.54 18.85
N ALA A 34 38.33 -6.86 18.86
CA ALA A 34 37.21 -7.65 18.34
C ALA A 34 35.98 -7.46 19.23
N THR A 35 35.01 -6.68 18.76
CA THR A 35 33.64 -6.73 19.26
C THR A 35 33.00 -8.03 18.77
N THR A 36 32.53 -8.84 19.70
CA THR A 36 31.69 -10.00 19.40
C THR A 36 30.41 -9.50 18.72
N ALA A 37 30.29 -9.75 17.42
CA ALA A 37 29.05 -9.55 16.70
C ALA A 37 27.99 -10.48 17.31
N ALA A 38 26.94 -9.89 17.88
CA ALA A 38 25.71 -10.63 18.14
C ALA A 38 25.24 -11.23 16.82
N ALA A 39 24.89 -12.52 16.83
CA ALA A 39 24.36 -13.19 15.66
C ALA A 39 23.16 -12.39 15.15
N ALA A 40 23.27 -11.86 13.93
CA ALA A 40 22.12 -11.32 13.22
C ALA A 40 21.12 -12.46 13.06
N SER A 41 19.94 -12.30 13.65
CA SER A 41 18.76 -13.06 13.30
C SER A 41 18.62 -13.03 11.77
N GLY A 42 18.51 -14.20 11.13
CA GLY A 42 18.17 -14.24 9.71
C GLY A 42 16.84 -13.53 9.45
N PRO A 43 16.54 -13.17 8.19
CA PRO A 43 15.26 -12.57 7.86
C PRO A 43 14.15 -13.53 8.31
N VAL A 44 13.31 -13.09 9.23
CA VAL A 44 12.05 -13.76 9.50
C VAL A 44 11.21 -13.46 8.27
N THR A 45 11.02 -14.45 7.40
CA THR A 45 10.02 -14.38 6.34
C THR A 45 8.67 -14.39 7.03
N HIS A 46 8.12 -13.21 7.30
CA HIS A 46 6.72 -13.08 7.64
C HIS A 46 5.95 -13.31 6.35
N SER A 47 5.22 -14.42 6.29
CA SER A 47 4.28 -14.73 5.23
C SER A 47 2.93 -14.16 5.62
N THR A 48 2.16 -13.69 4.64
CA THR A 48 0.73 -13.39 4.83
C THR A 48 0.04 -14.43 5.70
N VAL A 49 -0.79 -14.01 6.66
CA VAL A 49 -1.45 -14.95 7.56
C VAL A 49 -2.56 -15.71 6.84
N CYS A 50 -2.53 -17.05 6.93
CA CYS A 50 -3.65 -17.88 6.54
C CYS A 50 -4.88 -17.61 7.40
N ASP A 51 -6.02 -17.33 6.76
CA ASP A 51 -7.33 -17.25 7.40
C ASP A 51 -8.33 -18.18 6.69
N GLY A 52 -8.78 -19.20 7.41
CA GLY A 52 -9.74 -20.18 6.91
C GLY A 52 -9.19 -21.04 5.77
N ASP A 53 -9.93 -21.10 4.67
CA ASP A 53 -9.59 -21.85 3.45
C ASP A 53 -8.75 -21.03 2.45
N GLY A 54 -8.29 -19.84 2.84
CA GLY A 54 -7.53 -18.93 2.00
C GLY A 54 -8.34 -18.16 0.95
N SER A 55 -9.67 -18.34 0.85
CA SER A 55 -10.47 -17.73 -0.23
C SER A 55 -11.86 -17.22 0.18
N SER A 56 -12.46 -17.79 1.21
CA SER A 56 -13.81 -17.44 1.68
C SER A 56 -13.85 -16.12 2.44
N GLY A 57 -14.92 -15.35 2.24
CA GLY A 57 -15.15 -14.07 2.91
C GLY A 57 -14.38 -12.92 2.29
N LYS A 58 -14.39 -11.75 2.95
CA LYS A 58 -13.75 -10.53 2.46
C LYS A 58 -12.25 -10.73 2.29
N ARG A 59 -11.69 -10.46 1.11
CA ARG A 59 -10.25 -10.67 0.83
C ARG A 59 -9.68 -9.62 -0.10
N VAL A 60 -8.38 -9.38 0.03
CA VAL A 60 -7.57 -8.73 -1.02
C VAL A 60 -7.13 -9.82 -2.00
N GLN A 61 -7.51 -9.70 -3.27
CA GLN A 61 -7.16 -10.64 -4.33
C GLN A 61 -6.18 -9.98 -5.29
N ALA A 62 -5.07 -10.63 -5.56
CA ALA A 62 -3.97 -10.10 -6.34
C ALA A 62 -4.02 -10.60 -7.79
N LEU A 63 -3.72 -9.71 -8.74
CA LEU A 63 -3.82 -9.98 -10.17
C LEU A 63 -2.58 -9.45 -10.87
N TYR A 64 -2.01 -10.24 -11.76
CA TYR A 64 -1.13 -9.79 -12.82
C TYR A 64 -1.96 -9.69 -14.11
N VAL A 65 -2.08 -8.48 -14.66
CA VAL A 65 -2.87 -8.23 -15.87
C VAL A 65 -1.95 -7.90 -17.03
N HIS A 66 -2.06 -8.64 -18.12
CA HIS A 66 -1.23 -8.42 -19.30
C HIS A 66 -2.06 -8.40 -20.59
N SER A 67 -1.50 -7.80 -21.63
CA SER A 67 -2.10 -7.83 -22.96
C SER A 67 -1.90 -9.19 -23.62
N THR A 68 -2.91 -9.68 -24.34
CA THR A 68 -2.85 -10.93 -25.12
C THR A 68 -1.87 -10.88 -26.31
N ASP A 69 -1.41 -9.69 -26.71
CA ASP A 69 -0.37 -9.53 -27.75
C ASP A 69 1.07 -9.40 -27.20
N GLN A 70 1.23 -9.50 -25.88
CA GLN A 70 2.51 -9.55 -25.18
C GLN A 70 2.78 -10.98 -24.70
N PRO A 71 4.06 -11.37 -24.51
CA PRO A 71 4.38 -12.58 -23.77
C PRO A 71 3.83 -12.50 -22.35
N ASP A 72 3.25 -13.59 -21.88
CA ASP A 72 2.93 -13.79 -20.47
C ASP A 72 4.23 -13.93 -19.65
N ARG A 73 4.33 -13.15 -18.57
CA ARG A 73 5.48 -13.09 -17.65
C ARG A 73 5.08 -13.44 -16.22
N HIS A 74 3.92 -14.05 -16.00
CA HIS A 74 3.43 -14.43 -14.68
C HIS A 74 4.44 -15.29 -13.92
N ASP A 75 4.96 -16.34 -14.55
CA ASP A 75 5.97 -17.24 -13.96
C ASP A 75 7.26 -16.49 -13.55
N GLU A 76 7.59 -15.38 -14.23
CA GLU A 76 8.76 -14.56 -13.92
C GLU A 76 8.52 -13.57 -12.77
N LEU A 77 7.28 -13.07 -12.63
CA LEU A 77 6.94 -11.93 -11.78
C LEU A 77 6.15 -12.31 -10.51
N ALA A 78 5.49 -13.47 -10.48
CA ALA A 78 4.60 -13.85 -9.38
C ALA A 78 5.29 -13.80 -8.00
N GLU A 79 6.55 -14.25 -7.90
CA GLU A 79 7.26 -14.21 -6.62
C GLU A 79 7.64 -12.79 -6.19
N GLN A 80 7.88 -11.88 -7.15
CA GLN A 80 8.08 -10.47 -6.84
C GLN A 80 6.81 -9.85 -6.25
N PHE A 81 5.64 -10.13 -6.85
CA PHE A 81 4.36 -9.61 -6.39
C PHE A 81 3.94 -10.21 -5.04
N ARG A 82 4.23 -11.49 -4.79
CA ARG A 82 4.09 -12.08 -3.44
C ARG A 82 4.97 -11.37 -2.43
N GLY A 83 6.21 -11.07 -2.80
CA GLY A 83 7.10 -10.26 -1.96
C GLY A 83 6.53 -8.87 -1.65
N PHE A 84 5.82 -8.23 -2.59
CA PHE A 84 5.11 -6.98 -2.30
C PHE A 84 3.94 -7.19 -1.33
N ALA A 85 3.14 -8.24 -1.51
CA ALA A 85 2.05 -8.57 -0.59
C ALA A 85 2.55 -8.84 0.84
N ASP A 86 3.66 -9.57 0.98
CA ASP A 86 4.30 -9.84 2.28
C ASP A 86 4.76 -8.52 2.95
N GLN A 87 5.41 -7.62 2.20
CA GLN A 87 5.85 -6.32 2.72
C GLN A 87 4.69 -5.40 3.12
N ILE A 88 3.59 -5.42 2.37
CA ILE A 88 2.37 -4.67 2.71
C ILE A 88 1.78 -5.22 4.00
N ASP A 89 1.66 -6.55 4.14
CA ASP A 89 1.16 -7.18 5.37
C ASP A 89 2.01 -6.78 6.59
N ASP A 90 3.34 -6.85 6.46
CA ASP A 90 4.27 -6.45 7.52
C ASP A 90 4.10 -4.98 7.94
N ASP A 91 3.85 -4.08 6.98
CA ASP A 91 3.61 -2.66 7.24
C ASP A 91 2.31 -2.41 8.03
N PHE A 92 1.23 -3.14 7.70
CA PHE A 92 -0.01 -3.10 8.49
C PHE A 92 0.18 -3.66 9.91
N VAL A 93 1.02 -4.69 10.07
CA VAL A 93 1.34 -5.28 11.38
C VAL A 93 2.17 -4.30 12.20
N GLU A 94 3.20 -3.70 11.61
CA GLU A 94 4.03 -2.66 12.22
C GLU A 94 3.15 -1.51 12.71
N ALA A 95 2.31 -0.95 11.82
CA ALA A 95 1.47 0.18 12.13
C ALA A 95 0.45 -0.17 13.23
N ALA A 96 -0.14 -1.37 13.19
CA ALA A 96 -1.04 -1.83 14.25
C ALA A 96 -0.37 -1.90 15.62
N GLN A 97 0.87 -2.38 15.68
CA GLN A 97 1.64 -2.46 16.91
C GLN A 97 2.05 -1.07 17.41
N ARG A 98 2.53 -0.21 16.52
CA ARG A 98 2.95 1.16 16.83
C ARG A 98 1.76 2.02 17.26
N LEU A 99 0.61 1.87 16.60
CA LEU A 99 -0.59 2.69 16.77
C LEU A 99 -1.68 1.90 17.48
N GLY A 100 -1.54 1.79 18.80
CA GLY A 100 -2.55 1.17 19.69
C GLY A 100 -2.21 -0.24 20.17
N GLY A 101 -1.08 -0.82 19.75
CA GLY A 101 -0.58 -2.11 20.29
C GLY A 101 -1.36 -3.34 19.82
N GLY A 102 -2.13 -3.23 18.75
CA GLY A 102 -2.86 -4.34 18.14
C GLY A 102 -2.04 -5.12 17.11
N THR A 103 -2.71 -6.01 16.38
CA THR A 103 -2.17 -6.67 15.19
C THR A 103 -3.21 -6.64 14.08
N ARG A 104 -2.81 -6.26 12.87
CA ARG A 104 -3.64 -6.26 11.67
C ARG A 104 -2.84 -6.87 10.53
N HIS A 105 -3.27 -8.03 10.07
CA HIS A 105 -2.76 -8.62 8.84
C HIS A 105 -3.71 -8.31 7.68
N VAL A 106 -3.17 -7.99 6.51
CA VAL A 106 -3.96 -7.90 5.29
C VAL A 106 -4.44 -9.29 4.91
N ARG A 107 -5.76 -9.38 4.69
CA ARG A 107 -6.44 -10.65 4.45
C ARG A 107 -6.38 -11.01 2.97
N PHE A 108 -5.22 -11.45 2.51
CA PHE A 108 -5.04 -11.87 1.12
C PHE A 108 -5.77 -13.17 0.79
N VAL A 109 -6.18 -13.33 -0.47
CA VAL A 109 -6.43 -14.67 -1.04
C VAL A 109 -5.10 -15.42 -1.03
N THR A 110 -5.07 -16.59 -0.42
CA THR A 110 -3.83 -17.35 -0.16
C THR A 110 -3.92 -18.78 -0.68
N ASP A 111 -2.76 -19.35 -1.01
CA ASP A 111 -2.60 -20.76 -1.35
C ASP A 111 -2.40 -21.63 -0.08
N GLY A 112 -2.14 -22.93 -0.29
CA GLY A 112 -1.94 -23.88 0.82
C GLY A 112 -0.67 -23.64 1.64
N ASP A 113 0.26 -22.82 1.16
CA ASP A 113 1.50 -22.44 1.84
C ASP A 113 1.39 -21.05 2.50
N CYS A 114 0.17 -20.48 2.56
CA CYS A 114 -0.10 -19.15 3.12
C CYS A 114 0.61 -18.02 2.38
N ARG A 115 0.79 -18.13 1.06
CA ARG A 115 1.28 -17.03 0.22
C ARG A 115 0.15 -16.45 -0.59
N ALA A 116 0.21 -15.16 -0.87
CA ALA A 116 -0.76 -14.50 -1.73
C ALA A 116 -0.84 -15.21 -3.11
N VAL A 117 -2.06 -15.51 -3.54
CA VAL A 117 -2.32 -15.98 -4.90
C VAL A 117 -2.28 -14.77 -5.83
N ILE A 118 -1.47 -14.88 -6.89
CA ILE A 118 -1.41 -13.91 -7.97
C ILE A 118 -2.12 -14.54 -9.15
N ASP A 119 -3.30 -14.05 -9.51
CA ASP A 119 -4.03 -14.56 -10.67
C ASP A 119 -3.40 -14.00 -11.96
N ASP A 120 -3.23 -14.86 -12.96
CA ASP A 120 -2.81 -14.46 -14.30
C ASP A 120 -4.02 -14.09 -15.17
N VAL A 121 -4.03 -12.86 -15.70
CA VAL A 121 -5.20 -12.30 -16.40
C VAL A 121 -4.79 -11.65 -17.71
N ALA A 122 -5.05 -12.36 -18.80
CA ALA A 122 -4.88 -11.84 -20.14
C ALA A 122 -6.10 -11.00 -20.58
N VAL A 123 -5.88 -9.79 -21.09
CA VAL A 123 -6.92 -8.91 -21.64
C VAL A 123 -6.65 -8.55 -23.11
N ASP A 124 -7.67 -8.04 -23.80
CA ASP A 124 -7.49 -7.50 -25.15
C ASP A 124 -6.51 -6.30 -25.13
N PRO A 125 -5.64 -6.11 -26.15
CA PRO A 125 -4.68 -5.02 -26.14
C PRO A 125 -5.30 -3.63 -26.00
N SER A 126 -6.51 -3.44 -26.53
CA SER A 126 -7.25 -2.17 -26.41
C SER A 126 -7.75 -1.91 -24.98
N ALA A 127 -7.88 -2.93 -24.14
CA ALA A 127 -8.26 -2.78 -22.74
C ALA A 127 -7.13 -2.24 -21.87
N MET A 128 -5.89 -2.24 -22.34
CA MET A 128 -4.75 -1.75 -21.57
C MET A 128 -4.59 -0.22 -21.65
N ASP A 129 -5.47 0.53 -22.31
CA ASP A 129 -5.25 1.95 -22.60
C ASP A 129 -5.37 2.88 -21.39
N THR A 130 -6.26 2.55 -20.47
CA THR A 130 -6.48 3.32 -19.23
C THR A 130 -6.79 2.38 -18.08
N VAL A 131 -6.58 2.86 -16.86
CA VAL A 131 -6.99 2.11 -15.65
C VAL A 131 -8.50 1.77 -15.66
N ASP A 132 -9.35 2.66 -16.17
CA ASP A 132 -10.79 2.42 -16.34
C ASP A 132 -11.04 1.22 -17.27
N THR A 133 -10.39 1.17 -18.44
CA THR A 133 -10.56 0.08 -19.42
C THR A 133 -9.97 -1.25 -18.94
N ILE A 134 -8.86 -1.22 -18.20
CA ILE A 134 -8.29 -2.40 -17.54
C ILE A 134 -9.29 -2.97 -16.54
N THR A 135 -9.84 -2.09 -15.69
CA THR A 135 -10.79 -2.46 -14.64
C THR A 135 -12.07 -3.04 -15.24
N ASP A 136 -12.60 -2.45 -16.31
CA ASP A 136 -13.76 -2.98 -17.02
C ASP A 136 -13.50 -4.36 -17.65
N ALA A 137 -12.30 -4.59 -18.18
CA ALA A 137 -11.93 -5.86 -18.77
C ALA A 137 -11.81 -6.99 -17.73
N ILE A 138 -11.19 -6.74 -16.58
CA ILE A 138 -11.10 -7.77 -15.52
C ILE A 138 -12.47 -8.04 -14.88
N LYS A 139 -13.31 -7.00 -14.71
CA LYS A 139 -14.72 -7.17 -14.29
C LYS A 139 -15.47 -8.11 -15.22
N ALA A 140 -15.34 -7.92 -16.53
CA ALA A 140 -15.97 -8.78 -17.53
C ALA A 140 -15.51 -10.25 -17.47
N GLN A 141 -14.36 -10.52 -16.84
CA GLN A 141 -13.83 -11.86 -16.60
C GLN A 141 -14.25 -12.45 -15.22
N GLY A 142 -15.04 -11.73 -14.43
CA GLY A 142 -15.54 -12.18 -13.13
C GLY A 142 -14.77 -11.62 -11.93
N TYR A 143 -13.83 -10.69 -12.13
CA TYR A 143 -13.20 -9.96 -11.02
C TYR A 143 -14.08 -8.79 -10.58
N ASP A 144 -15.33 -9.06 -10.16
CA ASP A 144 -16.35 -8.08 -9.78
C ASP A 144 -17.04 -8.38 -8.43
N HIS A 145 -16.41 -9.22 -7.60
CA HIS A 145 -17.00 -9.71 -6.36
C HIS A 145 -17.10 -8.62 -5.28
N ALA A 146 -18.27 -8.52 -4.65
CA ALA A 146 -18.57 -7.52 -3.63
C ALA A 146 -17.79 -7.69 -2.30
N ASP A 147 -17.11 -8.81 -2.13
CA ASP A 147 -16.25 -9.13 -0.99
C ASP A 147 -14.76 -9.12 -1.39
N ARG A 148 -14.39 -8.39 -2.45
CA ARG A 148 -13.00 -8.27 -2.91
C ARG A 148 -12.49 -6.83 -2.96
N LYS A 149 -11.23 -6.68 -2.56
CA LYS A 149 -10.35 -5.61 -3.02
C LYS A 149 -9.39 -6.23 -4.01
N TYR A 150 -9.28 -5.68 -5.20
CA TYR A 150 -8.40 -6.20 -6.23
C TYR A 150 -7.11 -5.39 -6.25
N LEU A 151 -5.98 -6.03 -5.98
CA LEU A 151 -4.64 -5.45 -6.10
C LEU A 151 -4.05 -5.90 -7.45
N VAL A 152 -4.01 -4.98 -8.40
CA VAL A 152 -3.80 -5.27 -9.81
C VAL A 152 -2.47 -4.70 -10.26
N TRP A 153 -1.51 -5.56 -10.63
CA TRP A 153 -0.30 -5.16 -11.32
C TRP A 153 -0.48 -5.37 -12.82
N TYR A 154 -0.57 -4.28 -13.59
CA TYR A 154 -0.77 -4.36 -15.04
C TYR A 154 0.52 -4.12 -15.83
N ASP A 155 0.79 -4.94 -16.84
CA ASP A 155 2.04 -4.92 -17.63
C ASP A 155 1.97 -3.88 -18.77
N LYS A 156 1.85 -2.61 -18.39
CA LYS A 156 1.99 -1.46 -19.27
C LYS A 156 2.54 -0.26 -18.50
N ASP A 157 3.09 0.72 -19.21
CA ASP A 157 3.57 1.96 -18.61
C ASP A 157 2.43 2.71 -17.89
N GLY A 158 2.76 3.30 -16.74
CA GLY A 158 1.80 3.92 -15.82
C GLY A 158 2.21 3.74 -14.36
N CYS A 159 1.57 4.49 -13.47
CA CYS A 159 1.77 4.40 -12.02
C CYS A 159 0.54 3.81 -11.32
N GLY A 160 0.27 4.23 -10.08
CA GLY A 160 -0.85 3.79 -9.26
C GLY A 160 -2.11 4.63 -9.48
N LEU A 161 -3.26 3.96 -9.49
CA LEU A 161 -4.57 4.57 -9.30
C LEU A 161 -5.52 3.57 -8.64
N ALA A 162 -6.19 4.01 -7.59
CA ALA A 162 -7.21 3.25 -6.90
C ALA A 162 -8.60 3.88 -7.04
N PHE A 163 -9.61 3.00 -7.02
CA PHE A 163 -11.01 3.38 -6.90
C PHE A 163 -11.57 2.89 -5.57
N GLY A 164 -12.28 3.76 -4.87
CA GLY A 164 -13.04 3.44 -3.68
C GLY A 164 -14.38 4.16 -3.66
N ASN A 165 -15.29 3.68 -2.80
CA ASN A 165 -16.56 4.34 -2.55
C ASN A 165 -16.31 5.64 -1.78
N GLY A 166 -16.44 6.80 -2.43
CA GLY A 166 -16.08 8.08 -1.82
C GLY A 166 -16.91 8.48 -0.58
N GLY A 167 -16.23 9.14 0.37
CA GLY A 167 -16.77 10.14 1.29
C GLY A 167 -17.72 9.66 2.39
N ASP A 168 -17.60 8.41 2.84
CA ASP A 168 -18.37 7.91 3.99
C ASP A 168 -17.48 7.78 5.22
N ASP A 169 -17.64 8.74 6.14
CA ASP A 169 -16.88 8.81 7.37
C ASP A 169 -17.45 7.94 8.49
N ARG A 170 -18.54 7.19 8.29
CA ARG A 170 -19.15 6.46 9.41
C ARG A 170 -18.21 5.34 9.90
N PRO A 171 -17.96 5.20 11.22
CA PRO A 171 -17.03 4.20 11.77
C PRO A 171 -17.56 2.76 11.71
N GLY A 172 -18.82 2.57 11.31
CA GLY A 172 -19.54 1.31 11.38
C GLY A 172 -19.09 0.27 10.36
N ALA A 173 -19.36 -1.00 10.66
CA ALA A 173 -19.07 -2.10 9.73
C ALA A 173 -19.90 -2.04 8.43
N ASP A 174 -20.96 -1.24 8.40
CA ASP A 174 -21.77 -0.92 7.22
C ASP A 174 -21.15 0.15 6.31
N ASN A 175 -19.97 0.68 6.68
CA ASN A 175 -19.22 1.59 5.83
C ASN A 175 -18.92 0.92 4.46
N PRO A 176 -19.15 1.61 3.33
CA PRO A 176 -18.89 1.07 1.99
C PRO A 176 -17.43 0.68 1.74
N TYR A 177 -16.46 1.25 2.45
CA TYR A 177 -15.06 0.78 2.43
C TYR A 177 -14.88 -0.61 3.03
N ASN A 178 -15.87 -1.10 3.78
CA ASN A 178 -15.96 -2.48 4.22
C ASN A 178 -16.63 -3.40 3.19
N ALA A 179 -16.85 -2.96 1.96
CA ALA A 179 -17.35 -3.77 0.85
C ALA A 179 -16.46 -3.60 -0.40
N GLY A 180 -16.87 -4.20 -1.50
CA GLY A 180 -16.27 -4.05 -2.80
C GLY A 180 -17.30 -4.24 -3.93
N PRO A 181 -16.85 -4.47 -5.17
CA PRO A 181 -15.45 -4.56 -5.55
C PRO A 181 -14.77 -3.18 -5.59
N HIS A 182 -13.55 -3.08 -5.08
CA HIS A 182 -12.67 -1.92 -5.26
C HIS A 182 -11.36 -2.37 -5.92
N TYR A 183 -10.67 -1.47 -6.60
CA TYR A 183 -9.50 -1.82 -7.42
C TYR A 183 -8.37 -0.85 -7.11
N ALA A 184 -7.23 -1.39 -6.67
CA ALA A 184 -5.94 -0.73 -6.57
C ALA A 184 -5.12 -1.19 -7.78
N THR A 185 -4.82 -0.31 -8.72
CA THR A 185 -4.14 -0.69 -9.97
C THR A 185 -2.79 -0.02 -10.07
N ILE A 186 -1.75 -0.77 -10.46
CA ILE A 186 -0.36 -0.30 -10.48
C ILE A 186 0.31 -0.76 -11.78
N GLY A 187 0.74 0.22 -12.58
CA GLY A 187 1.50 -0.02 -13.80
C GLY A 187 3.00 -0.23 -13.57
N THR A 188 3.68 -0.69 -14.61
CA THR A 188 5.12 -1.02 -14.60
C THR A 188 6.04 0.14 -14.15
N GLY A 189 5.58 1.39 -14.26
CA GLY A 189 6.33 2.57 -13.82
C GLY A 189 6.47 2.65 -12.29
N CYS A 190 5.56 2.03 -11.55
CA CYS A 190 5.48 2.09 -10.09
C CYS A 190 5.32 0.71 -9.41
N TRP A 191 5.74 -0.37 -10.05
CA TRP A 191 5.79 -1.68 -9.39
C TRP A 191 6.76 -1.68 -8.21
N SER A 192 6.19 -1.48 -7.02
CA SER A 192 6.85 -1.55 -5.72
C SER A 192 5.82 -1.89 -4.64
N TRP A 193 6.28 -2.33 -3.47
CA TRP A 193 5.37 -2.53 -2.35
C TRP A 193 4.77 -1.20 -1.86
N GLN A 194 5.52 -0.10 -1.92
CA GLN A 194 5.05 1.21 -1.45
C GLN A 194 3.84 1.70 -2.26
N ALA A 195 3.95 1.72 -3.59
CA ALA A 195 2.82 2.14 -4.43
C ALA A 195 1.65 1.16 -4.31
N SER A 196 1.93 -0.14 -4.21
CA SER A 196 0.89 -1.15 -4.04
C SER A 196 0.14 -1.00 -2.70
N GLY A 197 0.86 -0.70 -1.62
CA GLY A 197 0.30 -0.42 -0.30
C GLY A 197 -0.50 0.88 -0.28
N HIS A 198 0.02 1.95 -0.88
CA HIS A 198 -0.65 3.23 -1.06
C HIS A 198 -2.01 3.08 -1.74
N GLU A 199 -2.04 2.44 -2.91
CA GLU A 199 -3.29 2.24 -3.64
C GLU A 199 -4.24 1.28 -2.89
N LEU A 200 -3.72 0.26 -2.21
CA LEU A 200 -4.55 -0.63 -1.39
C LEU A 200 -5.22 0.14 -0.24
N LEU A 201 -4.49 1.03 0.44
CA LEU A 201 -5.00 1.89 1.51
C LEU A 201 -6.15 2.79 1.03
N HIS A 202 -6.06 3.34 -0.19
CA HIS A 202 -7.20 4.02 -0.82
C HIS A 202 -8.44 3.13 -0.93
N THR A 203 -8.30 1.88 -1.37
CA THR A 203 -9.46 0.96 -1.46
C THR A 203 -10.06 0.59 -0.09
N LEU A 204 -9.27 0.76 0.98
CA LEU A 204 -9.63 0.55 2.37
C LEU A 204 -10.16 1.82 3.05
N GLY A 205 -10.07 2.98 2.41
CA GLY A 205 -10.66 4.25 2.85
C GLY A 205 -9.70 5.28 3.44
N ALA A 206 -8.39 5.12 3.28
CA ALA A 206 -7.43 6.18 3.52
C ALA A 206 -7.35 7.13 2.30
N VAL A 207 -7.19 8.43 2.40
CA VAL A 207 -7.44 9.33 3.53
C VAL A 207 -8.79 10.00 3.26
N GLN A 208 -9.72 9.99 4.21
CA GLN A 208 -11.00 10.70 4.00
C GLN A 208 -10.79 12.21 4.00
N SER A 209 -11.56 12.94 3.22
CA SER A 209 -11.43 14.41 3.11
C SER A 209 -11.72 15.18 4.41
N SER A 210 -12.34 14.53 5.40
CA SER A 210 -12.56 15.10 6.73
C SER A 210 -11.45 14.76 7.73
N ALA A 211 -10.45 13.95 7.34
CA ALA A 211 -9.34 13.60 8.20
C ALA A 211 -8.51 14.85 8.57
N PRO A 212 -7.97 14.91 9.80
CA PRO A 212 -7.30 16.10 10.32
C PRO A 212 -6.22 16.68 9.41
N ASN A 213 -5.45 15.81 8.74
CA ASN A 213 -4.31 16.20 7.93
C ASN A 213 -4.51 15.87 6.44
N ALA A 214 -5.77 15.80 5.98
CA ALA A 214 -6.11 15.55 4.59
C ALA A 214 -5.74 16.69 3.64
N THR A 215 -5.38 16.34 2.41
CA THR A 215 -5.39 17.23 1.24
C THR A 215 -6.75 17.20 0.56
N SER A 216 -7.02 18.18 -0.31
CA SER A 216 -8.26 18.18 -1.10
C SER A 216 -8.35 17.08 -2.17
N ASN A 217 -7.26 16.33 -2.41
CA ASN A 217 -7.20 15.32 -3.48
C ASN A 217 -7.07 13.88 -2.93
N GLY A 218 -7.39 13.65 -1.65
CA GLY A 218 -7.48 12.31 -1.07
C GLY A 218 -6.20 11.77 -0.43
N HIS A 219 -5.18 12.62 -0.28
CA HIS A 219 -3.93 12.32 0.42
C HIS A 219 -3.87 13.01 1.77
N CYS A 220 -2.69 13.01 2.38
CA CYS A 220 -2.36 13.75 3.58
C CYS A 220 -1.12 14.63 3.38
N TRP A 221 -0.78 15.45 4.38
CA TRP A 221 0.41 16.31 4.35
C TRP A 221 1.49 15.98 5.40
N ASP A 222 1.35 14.87 6.11
CA ASP A 222 2.31 14.28 7.05
C ASP A 222 3.48 13.59 6.32
N ASP A 223 4.52 14.35 5.99
CA ASP A 223 5.64 14.01 5.08
C ASP A 223 6.09 12.53 5.05
N GLU A 224 6.27 11.88 6.20
CA GLU A 224 6.74 10.49 6.31
C GLU A 224 5.68 9.39 6.04
N ASP A 225 4.40 9.76 5.92
CA ASP A 225 3.30 8.83 5.68
C ASP A 225 3.26 8.33 4.23
N ILE A 226 2.92 7.05 4.05
CA ILE A 226 2.78 6.42 2.74
C ILE A 226 1.71 7.11 1.87
N MET A 227 0.69 7.71 2.48
CA MET A 227 -0.40 8.42 1.81
C MET A 227 -0.10 9.89 1.54
N CYS A 228 1.07 10.41 1.93
CA CYS A 228 1.35 11.84 1.88
C CYS A 228 2.35 12.22 0.79
N TYR A 229 1.99 13.19 -0.04
CA TYR A 229 2.90 13.94 -0.89
C TYR A 229 2.24 15.24 -1.34
N ASP A 230 3.02 16.18 -1.88
CA ASP A 230 2.46 17.40 -2.47
C ASP A 230 1.74 17.07 -3.78
N ASP A 231 0.43 16.86 -3.64
CA ASP A 231 -0.53 16.62 -4.71
C ASP A 231 -1.20 17.92 -5.21
N GLY A 232 -0.71 19.08 -4.76
CA GLY A 232 -1.29 20.39 -5.05
C GLY A 232 -2.59 20.71 -4.30
N GLY A 233 -3.04 19.83 -3.39
CA GLY A 233 -4.25 19.95 -2.58
C GLY A 233 -4.01 20.28 -1.11
N ILE A 234 -2.77 20.58 -0.71
CA ILE A 234 -2.41 20.91 0.68
C ILE A 234 -3.06 22.26 1.09
N PRO A 235 -3.81 22.32 2.21
CA PRO A 235 -4.42 23.57 2.69
C PRO A 235 -3.38 24.58 3.21
N ASP A 236 -3.74 25.86 3.35
CA ASP A 236 -2.91 26.89 3.97
C ASP A 236 -3.62 27.52 5.18
N PRO A 237 -3.17 27.28 6.43
CA PRO A 237 -2.03 26.40 6.80
C PRO A 237 -2.32 24.90 6.55
N PRO A 238 -1.29 24.01 6.42
CA PRO A 238 0.14 24.28 6.63
C PRO A 238 0.92 24.81 5.42
N GLY A 239 0.37 24.75 4.21
CA GLY A 239 0.97 25.27 2.97
C GLY A 239 2.09 24.41 2.37
N GLY A 240 2.36 23.24 2.94
CA GLY A 240 3.32 22.26 2.45
C GLY A 240 3.38 21.03 3.36
N LEU A 241 4.19 20.04 2.95
CA LEU A 241 4.42 18.83 3.76
C LEU A 241 5.06 19.18 5.10
N VAL A 242 4.61 18.53 6.16
CA VAL A 242 5.08 18.71 7.52
C VAL A 242 5.60 17.38 8.04
N LYS A 243 6.81 17.39 8.60
CA LYS A 243 7.36 16.24 9.31
C LYS A 243 6.70 16.10 10.66
N VAL A 244 5.54 15.44 10.69
CA VAL A 244 4.76 15.25 11.92
C VAL A 244 5.43 14.20 12.83
N CYS A 245 6.18 13.25 12.25
CA CYS A 245 6.92 12.23 13.00
C CYS A 245 8.43 12.36 12.81
N GLU A 246 9.04 13.23 13.61
CA GLU A 246 10.48 13.47 13.51
C GLU A 246 11.31 12.19 13.70
N GLY A 247 12.07 11.82 12.66
CA GLY A 247 12.98 10.67 12.67
C GLY A 247 12.34 9.33 12.29
N ALA A 248 11.06 9.31 11.91
CA ALA A 248 10.42 8.14 11.34
C ALA A 248 11.02 7.77 9.97
N PRO A 249 10.96 6.50 9.55
CA PRO A 249 11.23 6.11 8.17
C PRO A 249 10.18 6.73 7.23
N GLU A 250 10.48 6.79 5.93
CA GLU A 250 9.51 7.15 4.90
C GLU A 250 8.53 5.99 4.63
N ASN A 251 7.32 6.31 4.16
CA ASN A 251 6.24 5.36 3.82
C ASN A 251 5.69 4.60 5.03
N GLN A 252 5.45 5.28 6.15
CA GLN A 252 4.74 4.70 7.29
C GLN A 252 3.23 4.77 7.08
N ILE A 253 2.48 3.81 7.61
CA ILE A 253 1.02 3.95 7.74
C ILE A 253 0.70 4.86 8.93
N ASP A 254 -0.13 5.87 8.66
CA ASP A 254 -0.72 6.86 9.57
C ASP A 254 0.29 7.33 10.63
N CYS A 255 1.22 8.15 10.20
CA CYS A 255 2.43 8.47 10.96
C CYS A 255 2.13 8.88 12.42
N ASN A 256 1.08 9.68 12.65
CA ASN A 256 0.62 10.12 13.96
C ASN A 256 -0.62 9.36 14.48
N GLY A 257 -1.23 8.50 13.66
CA GLY A 257 -2.34 7.63 14.03
C GLY A 257 -3.63 8.38 14.29
N ASP A 258 -3.87 9.47 13.56
CA ASP A 258 -5.02 10.35 13.71
C ASP A 258 -5.78 10.65 12.41
N ASP A 259 -5.31 10.16 11.26
CA ASP A 259 -5.95 10.41 9.96
C ASP A 259 -6.82 9.25 9.46
N TYR A 260 -6.33 8.02 9.47
CA TYR A 260 -7.04 6.89 8.86
C TYR A 260 -6.80 5.53 9.51
N PHE A 261 -5.81 5.36 10.39
CA PHE A 261 -5.43 4.07 10.96
C PHE A 261 -4.94 4.18 12.41
N ASN A 262 -5.68 3.56 13.33
CA ASN A 262 -5.24 3.37 14.72
C ASN A 262 -5.98 2.19 15.35
N THR A 263 -5.30 1.25 16.00
CA THR A 263 -5.96 0.07 16.58
C THR A 263 -6.59 0.32 17.95
N ASP A 264 -6.22 1.40 18.62
CA ASP A 264 -6.77 1.84 19.91
C ASP A 264 -6.88 3.39 19.92
N PRO A 265 -7.75 3.96 19.07
CA PRO A 265 -7.85 5.41 18.95
C PRO A 265 -8.37 6.02 20.27
N PRO A 266 -7.77 7.12 20.77
CA PRO A 266 -8.25 7.77 21.99
C PRO A 266 -9.74 8.12 21.90
N GLU A 267 -10.46 7.99 23.01
CA GLU A 267 -11.89 8.32 23.07
C GLU A 267 -12.14 9.76 22.61
N GLY A 268 -13.08 9.93 21.68
CA GLY A 268 -13.43 11.25 21.11
C GLY A 268 -12.45 11.78 20.05
N SER A 269 -11.39 11.04 19.71
CA SER A 269 -10.54 11.36 18.55
C SER A 269 -11.30 11.17 17.22
N TYR A 270 -10.70 11.66 16.13
CA TYR A 270 -11.24 11.48 14.78
C TYR A 270 -11.51 10.00 14.51
N LEU A 271 -10.50 9.14 14.68
CA LEU A 271 -10.59 7.69 14.42
C LEU A 271 -11.44 6.90 15.43
N ALA A 272 -11.85 7.50 16.55
CA ALA A 272 -12.85 6.91 17.44
C ALA A 272 -14.29 7.17 16.96
N THR A 273 -14.49 8.15 16.08
CA THR A 273 -15.81 8.63 15.64
C THR A 273 -16.02 8.59 14.13
N HIS A 274 -14.95 8.38 13.35
CA HIS A 274 -14.94 8.33 11.89
C HIS A 274 -14.42 6.98 11.39
N TRP A 275 -14.48 6.76 10.07
CA TRP A 275 -13.93 5.57 9.46
C TRP A 275 -12.45 5.40 9.84
N ASN A 276 -12.11 4.19 10.24
CA ASN A 276 -10.78 3.83 10.68
C ASN A 276 -10.43 2.52 9.99
N VAL A 277 -9.42 2.55 9.12
CA VAL A 277 -8.96 1.41 8.32
C VAL A 277 -8.63 0.21 9.20
N ALA A 278 -8.15 0.42 10.42
CA ALA A 278 -7.88 -0.66 11.37
C ALA A 278 -9.13 -1.46 11.77
N ASN A 279 -10.33 -0.95 11.51
CA ASN A 279 -11.60 -1.65 11.72
C ASN A 279 -12.09 -2.43 10.48
N SER A 280 -11.39 -2.34 9.36
CA SER A 280 -11.74 -3.06 8.12
C SER A 280 -11.80 -4.57 8.32
N ASP A 281 -12.84 -5.20 7.77
CA ASP A 281 -13.02 -6.65 7.74
C ASP A 281 -12.08 -7.34 6.72
N TYR A 282 -11.37 -6.54 5.92
CA TYR A 282 -10.27 -7.01 5.06
C TYR A 282 -8.94 -7.11 5.81
N LEU A 283 -8.94 -6.82 7.12
CA LEU A 283 -7.80 -7.00 8.02
C LEU A 283 -8.13 -8.06 9.08
N ILE A 284 -7.22 -9.01 9.29
CA ILE A 284 -7.33 -10.02 10.34
C ILE A 284 -6.87 -9.40 11.65
N ARG A 285 -7.70 -9.54 12.70
CA ARG A 285 -7.37 -9.14 14.07
C ARG A 285 -6.88 -10.36 14.83
N GLN A 286 -5.74 -10.27 15.49
CA GLN A 286 -5.20 -11.29 16.38
C GLN A 286 -4.96 -10.73 17.78
#